data_AF-A0A2U0DE97-F1
#
_entry.id   AF-A0A2U0DE97-F1
#
_cell.length_a   1.000
_cell.length_b   1.000
_cell.length_c   1.000
_cell.angle_alpha   90.00
_cell.angle_beta   90.00
_cell.angle_gamma   90.00
#
_symmetry.space_group_name_H-M   'P 1'
#
loop_
_entity.id
_entity.type
_entity.pdbx_description
1 polymer ?
#
loop_
_entity_poly.entity_id
_entity_poly.type
_entity_poly.pdbx_seq_one_letter_code
_entity_poly.pdbx_strand_id
1 'polypeptide(L)'
;MKTFDISYTDRPLPINELISLYELRNHIAKNENIKKNTKQILDDFYLIQKQSYKYIKFVIARYDGISRMFFFSEDYSKIFSDFIFEKLN
;
A
#
# COMPACT_ATOMS: atom_id res chain seq x y z
N MET A 1 22.07 16.79 4.41
CA MET A 1 21.63 15.40 4.70
C MET A 1 20.40 15.12 3.87
N LYS A 2 20.36 14.05 3.08
CA LYS A 2 19.08 13.59 2.51
C LYS A 2 18.25 13.10 3.69
N THR A 3 17.18 13.81 4.01
CA THR A 3 16.33 13.52 5.17
C THR A 3 15.49 12.29 4.87
N PHE A 4 15.59 11.28 5.73
CA PHE A 4 14.65 10.17 5.75
C PHE A 4 13.30 10.70 6.25
N ASP A 5 12.22 10.39 5.55
CA ASP A 5 10.86 10.78 5.93
C ASP A 5 9.98 9.53 6.09
N ILE A 6 9.19 9.49 7.16
CA ILE A 6 8.29 8.36 7.46
C ILE A 6 6.89 8.90 7.65
N SER A 7 5.93 8.36 6.91
CA SER A 7 4.50 8.58 7.13
C SER A 7 3.82 7.26 7.45
N TYR A 8 2.82 7.27 8.33
CA TYR A 8 2.09 6.07 8.69
C TYR A 8 0.62 6.38 8.97
N THR A 9 -0.20 5.33 9.04
CA THR A 9 -1.59 5.46 9.51
C THR A 9 -1.66 5.49 11.03
N ASP A 10 -2.26 6.53 11.58
CA ASP A 10 -2.51 6.60 13.03
C ASP A 10 -3.55 5.57 13.52
N ARG A 11 -4.41 5.08 12.62
CA ARG A 11 -5.46 4.10 12.93
C ARG A 11 -5.48 2.93 11.94
N PRO A 12 -5.91 1.73 12.37
CA PRO A 12 -6.20 0.64 11.44
C PRO A 12 -7.21 1.05 10.37
N LEU A 13 -6.97 0.63 9.13
CA LEU A 13 -7.84 0.89 7.99
C LEU A 13 -8.59 -0.38 7.60
N PRO A 14 -9.93 -0.33 7.42
CA PRO A 14 -10.71 -1.49 7.04
C PRO A 14 -10.32 -1.99 5.65
N ILE A 15 -10.00 -3.27 5.53
CA ILE A 15 -9.49 -3.81 4.27
C ILE A 15 -10.54 -3.78 3.15
N ASN A 16 -11.82 -3.94 3.49
CA ASN A 16 -12.91 -3.91 2.52
C ASN A 16 -13.04 -2.51 1.87
N GLU A 17 -12.87 -1.44 2.65
CA GLU A 17 -12.90 -0.07 2.12
C GLU A 17 -11.71 0.19 1.19
N LEU A 18 -10.53 -0.35 1.53
CA LEU A 18 -9.34 -0.25 0.70
C LEU A 18 -9.48 -1.03 -0.61
N ILE A 19 -10.08 -2.22 -0.57
CA ILE A 19 -10.42 -3.00 -1.77
C ILE A 19 -11.31 -2.18 -2.70
N SER A 20 -12.44 -1.66 -2.22
CA SER A 20 -13.34 -0.86 -3.05
C SER A 20 -12.67 0.40 -3.61
N LEU A 21 -11.82 1.06 -2.83
CA LEU A 21 -11.05 2.22 -3.29
C LEU A 21 -10.08 1.84 -4.42
N TYR A 22 -9.38 0.71 -4.30
CA TYR A 22 -8.38 0.28 -5.27
C TYR A 22 -8.98 -0.36 -6.51
N GLU A 23 -10.14 -1.00 -6.41
CA GLU A 23 -10.97 -1.38 -7.57
C GLU A 23 -11.31 -0.15 -8.41
N LEU A 24 -11.83 0.91 -7.78
CA LEU A 24 -12.15 2.17 -8.46
C LEU A 24 -10.90 2.81 -9.07
N ARG A 25 -9.80 2.92 -8.31
CA ARG A 25 -8.53 3.49 -8.81
C ARG A 25 -7.99 2.71 -10.00
N ASN A 26 -8.06 1.38 -9.97
CA ASN A 26 -7.60 0.54 -11.07
C ASN A 26 -8.46 0.75 -12.32
N HIS A 27 -9.78 0.84 -12.14
CA HIS A 27 -10.73 1.05 -13.22
C HIS A 27 -10.52 2.39 -13.94
N ILE A 28 -10.24 3.47 -13.20
CA ILE A 28 -10.06 4.81 -13.78
C ILE A 28 -8.61 5.10 -14.23
N ALA A 29 -7.67 4.19 -13.96
CA ALA A 29 -6.27 4.38 -14.32
C ALA A 29 -6.08 4.36 -15.85
N LYS A 30 -5.66 5.50 -16.41
CA LYS A 30 -5.37 5.63 -17.85
C LYS A 30 -3.97 5.16 -18.24
N ASN A 31 -3.04 5.11 -17.28
CA ASN A 31 -1.66 4.72 -17.50
C ASN A 31 -1.47 3.25 -17.10
N GLU A 32 -0.90 2.44 -18.01
CA GLU A 32 -0.72 1.00 -17.80
C GLU A 32 0.17 0.68 -16.59
N ASN A 33 1.21 1.47 -16.30
CA ASN A 33 2.03 1.28 -15.11
C ASN A 33 1.22 1.57 -13.83
N ILE A 34 0.42 2.63 -13.83
CA ILE A 34 -0.48 2.93 -12.70
C ILE A 34 -1.49 1.78 -12.53
N LYS A 35 -2.06 1.27 -13.62
CA LYS A 35 -3.01 0.15 -13.60
C LYS A 35 -2.36 -1.11 -13.06
N LYS A 36 -1.15 -1.46 -13.51
CA LYS A 36 -0.38 -2.59 -13.00
C LYS A 36 -0.10 -2.47 -11.50
N ASN A 37 0.41 -1.32 -11.05
CA ASN A 37 0.72 -1.10 -9.63
C ASN A 37 -0.53 -1.14 -8.76
N THR A 38 -1.61 -0.50 -9.21
CA THR A 38 -2.88 -0.49 -8.46
C THR A 38 -3.49 -1.90 -8.41
N LYS A 39 -3.37 -2.68 -9.49
CA LYS A 39 -3.83 -4.07 -9.51
C LYS A 39 -3.03 -4.93 -8.54
N GLN A 40 -1.71 -4.79 -8.49
CA GLN A 40 -0.87 -5.55 -7.57
C GLN A 40 -1.25 -5.26 -6.10
N ILE A 41 -1.45 -3.99 -5.73
CA ILE A 41 -1.90 -3.63 -4.37
C ILE A 41 -3.29 -4.20 -4.07
N LEU A 42 -4.20 -4.17 -5.06
CA LEU A 42 -5.53 -4.75 -4.91
C LEU A 42 -5.47 -6.27 -4.69
N ASP A 43 -4.65 -6.97 -5.47
CA ASP A 43 -4.47 -8.43 -5.35
C ASP A 43 -3.91 -8.79 -3.95
N ASP A 44 -2.98 -7.99 -3.42
CA ASP A 44 -2.48 -8.14 -2.05
C ASP A 44 -3.57 -7.95 -0.99
N PHE A 45 -4.45 -6.95 -1.15
CA PHE A 45 -5.56 -6.77 -0.22
C PHE A 45 -6.51 -7.97 -0.20
N TYR A 46 -6.82 -8.57 -1.35
CA TYR A 46 -7.60 -9.81 -1.36
C TYR A 46 -6.88 -10.96 -0.66
N LEU A 47 -5.54 -11.09 -0.80
CA LEU A 47 -4.76 -12.12 -0.11
C LEU A 47 -4.76 -11.94 1.41
N ILE A 48 -4.67 -10.69 1.88
CA ILE A 48 -4.75 -10.37 3.32
C ILE A 48 -6.17 -10.64 3.84
N GLN A 49 -7.20 -10.27 3.09
CA GLN A 49 -8.60 -10.53 3.44
C GLN A 49 -8.88 -12.03 3.55
N LYS A 50 -8.35 -12.85 2.63
CA LYS A 50 -8.44 -14.33 2.69
C LYS A 50 -7.77 -14.92 3.93
N GLN A 51 -6.77 -14.26 4.50
CA GLN A 51 -6.15 -14.62 5.77
C GLN A 51 -6.99 -14.17 6.99
N SER A 52 -8.21 -13.70 6.79
CA SER A 52 -9.15 -13.26 7.84
C SER A 52 -8.75 -11.99 8.61
N TYR A 53 -7.80 -11.20 8.08
CA TYR A 53 -7.51 -9.87 8.62
C TYR A 53 -8.56 -8.86 8.15
N LYS A 54 -9.09 -8.08 9.09
CA LYS A 54 -10.13 -7.08 8.83
C LYS A 54 -9.56 -5.68 8.63
N TYR A 55 -8.40 -5.40 9.23
CA TYR A 55 -7.77 -4.11 9.16
C TYR A 55 -6.27 -4.23 8.89
N ILE A 56 -5.71 -3.19 8.30
CA ILE A 56 -4.27 -3.06 8.08
C ILE A 56 -3.79 -1.67 8.49
N LYS A 57 -2.49 -1.51 8.71
CA LYS A 57 -1.83 -0.21 8.80
C LYS A 57 -0.83 -0.06 7.67
N PHE A 58 -0.53 1.17 7.26
CA PHE A 58 0.55 1.41 6.31
C PHE A 58 1.68 2.24 6.92
N VAL A 59 2.89 2.00 6.42
CA VAL A 59 4.08 2.83 6.65
C VAL A 59 4.70 3.14 5.30
N ILE A 60 5.04 4.39 5.05
CA ILE A 60 5.77 4.83 3.87
C ILE A 60 7.07 5.44 4.35
N ALA A 61 8.19 4.83 3.96
CA ALA A 61 9.52 5.37 4.15
C ALA A 61 10.00 6.01 2.85
N ARG A 62 10.52 7.23 2.91
CA ARG A 62 11.03 7.96 1.75
C ARG A 62 12.49 8.32 1.98
N TYR A 63 13.33 7.98 1.00
CA TYR A 63 14.74 8.31 1.00
C TYR A 63 15.24 8.41 -0.43
N ASP A 64 15.96 9.49 -0.73
CA ASP A 64 16.66 9.68 -2.00
C ASP A 64 15.81 9.43 -3.27
N GLY A 65 14.60 9.98 -3.30
CA GLY A 65 13.69 9.82 -4.45
C GLY A 65 13.02 8.45 -4.57
N ILE A 66 13.30 7.53 -3.65
CA ILE A 66 12.63 6.24 -3.50
C ILE A 66 11.60 6.36 -2.38
N SER A 67 10.38 5.90 -2.63
CA SER A 67 9.36 5.70 -1.60
C SER A 67 9.07 4.21 -1.47
N ARG A 68 9.20 3.65 -0.27
CA ARG A 68 8.84 2.27 0.02
C ARG A 68 7.63 2.23 0.96
N MET A 69 6.55 1.61 0.52
CA MET A 69 5.33 1.43 1.29
C MET A 69 5.28 0.01 1.85
N PHE A 70 4.83 -0.13 3.08
CA PHE A 70 4.65 -1.40 3.78
C PHE A 70 3.21 -1.49 4.28
N PHE A 71 2.60 -2.66 4.14
CA PHE A 71 1.31 -2.99 4.73
C PHE A 71 1.52 -3.91 5.92
N PHE A 72 1.01 -3.52 7.08
CA PHE A 72 1.21 -4.20 8.35
C PHE A 72 -0.11 -4.72 8.93
N SER A 73 0.01 -5.72 9.81
CA SER A 73 -1.02 -6.04 10.79
C SER A 73 -1.27 -4.86 11.73
N GLU A 74 -2.42 -4.86 12.41
CA GLU A 74 -2.85 -3.74 13.27
C GLU A 74 -1.87 -3.43 14.42
N ASP A 75 -1.20 -4.46 14.91
CA ASP A 75 -0.20 -4.45 15.98
C ASP A 75 1.24 -4.28 15.47
N TYR A 76 1.45 -4.09 14.16
CA TYR A 76 2.76 -4.04 13.50
C TYR A 76 3.64 -5.29 13.67
N SER A 77 3.10 -6.42 14.12
CA SER A 77 3.87 -7.66 14.30
C SER A 77 4.19 -8.38 12.99
N LYS A 78 3.43 -8.12 11.92
CA LYS A 78 3.59 -8.76 10.61
C LYS A 78 3.54 -7.74 9.48
N ILE A 79 4.46 -7.86 8.54
CA ILE A 79 4.40 -7.21 7.22
C ILE A 79 3.67 -8.16 6.27
N PHE A 80 2.62 -7.68 5.61
CA PHE A 80 1.89 -8.42 4.59
C PHE A 80 2.52 -8.28 3.21
N SER A 81 2.90 -7.06 2.84
CA SER A 81 3.58 -6.77 1.58
C SER A 81 4.27 -5.42 1.62
N ASP A 82 5.16 -5.20 0.66
CA ASP A 82 5.87 -3.94 0.46
C ASP A 82 5.99 -3.56 -1.01
N PHE A 83 6.04 -2.26 -1.28
CA PHE A 83 6.04 -1.69 -2.61
C PHE A 83 7.09 -0.60 -2.72
N ILE A 84 7.90 -0.65 -3.77
CA ILE A 84 8.90 0.37 -4.07
C ILE A 84 8.35 1.23 -5.21
N PHE A 85 8.27 2.53 -4.96
CA PHE A 85 7.99 3.57 -5.94
C PHE A 85 9.28 4.34 -6.17
N GLU A 86 9.87 4.15 -7.34
CA GLU A 86 10.97 4.99 -7.79
C GLU A 86 10.41 6.26 -8.42
N LYS A 87 11.10 7.39 -8.27
CA LYS A 87 10.81 8.59 -9.05
C LYS A 87 10.89 8.20 -10.54
N LEU A 88 9.77 8.34 -11.24
CA LEU A 88 9.79 8.34 -12.71
C LEU A 88 10.59 9.59 -13.10
N ASN A 89 11.79 9.38 -13.65
CA ASN A 89 12.61 10.43 -14.23
C ASN A 89 11.92 11.06 -15.44
#